data_AF-T1EPY2-F1
#
_entry.id   AF-T1EPY2-F1
#
_cell.length_a   1.000
_cell.length_b   1.000
_cell.length_c   1.000
_cell.angle_alpha   90.00
_cell.angle_beta   90.00
_cell.angle_gamma   90.00
#
_symmetry.space_group_name_H-M   'P 1'
#
loop_
_entity.id
_entity.type
_entity.pdbx_description
1 polymer ?
#
loop_
_entity_poly.entity_id
_entity_poly.type
_entity_poly.pdbx_seq_one_letter_code
_entity_poly.pdbx_strand_id
1 'polypeptide(L)'
;MEKDEETRYILKKLIYTDYERYQNEPPVLKKPEYHKAKISIWADLKYENVEVLNSATTVEELQNLLSTFYDLEDYKENKRSAILIDFYTYLLQFAKENCFNIEQTSAFFSILKQTNDICIGDTRFENGLQWYASDSSY
;
A
#
# COMPACT_ATOMS: atom_id res chain seq x y z
N MET A 1 18.76 -48.27 4.05
CA MET A 1 19.65 -47.18 3.58
C MET A 1 19.26 -46.67 2.20
N GLU A 2 18.70 -47.50 1.32
CA GLU A 2 18.42 -47.16 -0.09
C GLU A 2 17.24 -46.18 -0.32
N LYS A 3 16.20 -46.24 0.52
CA LYS A 3 15.00 -45.37 0.41
C LYS A 3 15.26 -43.88 0.70
N ASP A 4 16.31 -43.53 1.45
CA ASP A 4 16.64 -42.13 1.78
C ASP A 4 17.23 -41.39 0.57
N GLU A 5 18.00 -42.10 -0.27
CA GLU A 5 18.71 -41.53 -1.41
C GLU A 5 17.76 -41.31 -2.60
N GLU A 6 16.83 -42.25 -2.81
CA GLU A 6 15.73 -42.12 -3.77
C GLU A 6 14.82 -40.95 -3.41
N THR A 7 14.50 -40.78 -2.11
CA THR A 7 13.71 -39.64 -1.63
C THR A 7 14.44 -38.31 -1.86
N ARG A 8 15.75 -38.23 -1.55
CA ARG A 8 16.56 -37.03 -1.82
C ARG A 8 16.65 -36.70 -3.31
N TYR A 9 16.73 -37.71 -4.17
CA TYR A 9 16.76 -37.53 -5.61
C TYR A 9 15.43 -36.98 -6.14
N ILE A 10 14.31 -37.55 -5.67
CA ILE A 10 12.96 -37.08 -6.02
C ILE A 10 12.75 -35.63 -5.55
N LEU A 11 13.15 -35.29 -4.32
CA LEU A 11 13.03 -33.93 -3.79
C LEU A 11 13.89 -32.93 -4.59
N LYS A 12 15.14 -33.26 -4.91
CA LYS A 12 15.98 -32.40 -5.76
C LYS A 12 15.37 -32.20 -7.15
N LYS A 13 14.80 -33.25 -7.73
CA LYS A 13 14.18 -33.18 -9.04
C LYS A 13 12.91 -32.32 -9.00
N LEU A 14 12.05 -32.47 -7.99
CA LEU A 14 10.86 -31.63 -7.81
C LEU A 14 11.24 -30.16 -7.60
N ILE A 15 12.18 -29.87 -6.69
CA ILE A 15 12.65 -28.49 -6.43
C ILE A 15 13.23 -27.85 -7.70
N TYR A 16 14.04 -28.60 -8.46
CA TYR A 16 14.63 -28.09 -9.69
C TYR A 16 13.58 -27.88 -10.81
N THR A 17 12.60 -28.78 -10.91
CA THR A 17 11.52 -28.66 -11.89
C THR A 17 10.58 -27.49 -11.55
N ASP A 18 10.31 -27.27 -10.27
CA ASP A 18 9.54 -26.12 -9.80
C ASP A 18 10.32 -24.82 -10.05
N TYR A 19 11.63 -24.78 -9.78
CA TYR A 19 12.48 -23.63 -10.08
C TYR A 19 12.46 -23.25 -11.57
N GLU A 20 12.53 -24.23 -12.47
CA GLU A 20 12.40 -23.97 -13.91
C GLU A 20 10.98 -23.55 -14.33
N ARG A 21 9.92 -24.04 -13.67
CA ARG A 21 8.56 -23.49 -13.88
C ARG A 21 8.46 -22.04 -13.45
N TYR A 22 9.00 -21.68 -12.28
CA TYR A 22 8.99 -20.30 -11.78
C TYR A 22 9.69 -19.30 -12.71
N GLN A 23 10.74 -19.72 -13.42
CA GLN A 23 11.45 -18.85 -14.36
C GLN A 23 10.74 -18.73 -15.72
N ASN A 24 9.88 -19.68 -16.09
CA ASN A 24 9.28 -19.76 -17.43
C ASN A 24 7.78 -19.44 -17.47
N GLU A 25 7.10 -19.38 -16.33
CA GLU A 25 5.70 -18.95 -16.27
C GLU A 25 5.60 -17.42 -16.26
N PRO A 26 4.82 -16.81 -17.18
CA PRO A 26 4.65 -15.36 -17.17
C PRO A 26 4.03 -14.92 -15.83
N PRO A 27 4.43 -13.77 -15.27
CA PRO A 27 3.88 -13.28 -14.02
C PRO A 27 2.35 -13.22 -14.13
N VAL A 28 1.65 -13.94 -13.25
CA VAL A 28 0.20 -13.94 -13.19
C VAL A 28 -0.26 -12.57 -12.69
N LEU A 29 -0.67 -11.71 -13.61
CA LEU A 29 -1.28 -10.44 -13.26
C LEU A 29 -2.58 -10.72 -12.50
N LYS A 30 -2.67 -10.27 -11.25
CA LYS A 30 -3.95 -10.24 -10.54
C LYS A 30 -4.93 -9.43 -11.39
N LYS A 31 -6.05 -10.04 -11.76
CA LYS A 31 -7.11 -9.32 -12.48
C LYS A 31 -7.66 -8.24 -11.55
N PRO A 32 -7.91 -7.02 -12.03
CA PRO A 32 -8.51 -5.98 -11.21
C PRO A 32 -9.86 -6.47 -10.69
N GLU A 33 -10.02 -6.47 -9.36
CA GLU A 33 -11.28 -6.87 -8.74
C GLU A 33 -12.37 -5.80 -8.98
N TYR A 34 -13.63 -6.22 -9.10
CA TYR A 34 -14.73 -5.27 -9.20
C TYR A 34 -15.04 -4.67 -7.82
N HIS A 35 -14.80 -3.36 -7.70
CA HIS A 35 -15.05 -2.64 -6.46
C HIS A 35 -16.45 -2.01 -6.50
N LYS A 36 -17.23 -2.16 -5.42
CA LYS A 36 -18.48 -1.40 -5.25
C LYS A 36 -18.14 0.07 -5.12
N ALA A 37 -18.91 0.94 -5.79
CA ALA A 37 -18.78 2.38 -5.63
C ALA A 37 -18.97 2.77 -4.16
N LYS A 38 -18.00 3.51 -3.62
CA LYS A 38 -18.03 4.07 -2.26
C LYS A 38 -18.02 5.59 -2.38
N ILE A 39 -18.68 6.26 -1.43
CA ILE A 39 -18.62 7.72 -1.32
C ILE A 39 -17.25 8.07 -0.73
N SER A 40 -16.46 8.85 -1.48
CA SER A 40 -15.10 9.26 -1.06
C SER A 40 -15.08 10.58 -0.29
N ILE A 41 -16.16 11.37 -0.35
CA ILE A 41 -16.26 12.62 0.41
C ILE A 41 -16.31 12.29 1.90
N TRP A 42 -15.45 12.93 2.69
CA TRP A 42 -15.28 12.76 4.13
C TRP A 42 -14.83 11.36 4.60
N ALA A 43 -14.42 10.48 3.67
CA ALA A 43 -14.05 9.10 3.99
C ALA A 43 -12.75 9.02 4.79
N ASP A 44 -11.69 9.65 4.27
CA ASP A 44 -10.37 9.67 4.91
C ASP A 44 -10.04 11.04 5.54
N LEU A 45 -10.62 12.12 5.00
CA LEU A 45 -10.35 13.48 5.46
C LEU A 45 -11.66 14.22 5.74
N LYS A 46 -12.02 14.36 7.03
CA LYS A 46 -13.27 14.99 7.49
C LYS A 46 -13.29 16.50 7.29
N TYR A 47 -14.48 17.10 7.33
CA TYR A 47 -14.70 18.54 7.17
C TYR A 47 -13.78 19.36 8.09
N GLU A 48 -13.77 19.04 9.39
CA GLU A 48 -13.01 19.77 10.40
C GLU A 48 -11.50 19.70 10.12
N ASN A 49 -11.04 18.54 9.62
CA ASN A 49 -9.64 18.34 9.29
C ASN A 49 -9.22 19.16 8.07
N VAL A 50 -10.08 19.28 7.04
CA VAL A 50 -9.77 20.08 5.85
C VAL A 50 -9.63 21.56 6.19
N GLU A 51 -10.50 22.10 7.05
CA GLU A 51 -10.39 23.51 7.47
C GLU A 51 -9.08 23.77 8.21
N VAL A 52 -8.72 22.90 9.16
CA VAL A 52 -7.47 23.02 9.92
C VAL A 52 -6.26 22.92 9.00
N LEU A 53 -6.24 21.96 8.07
CA LEU A 53 -5.11 21.80 7.13
C LEU A 53 -4.99 22.96 6.15
N ASN A 54 -6.12 23.50 5.67
CA ASN A 54 -6.12 24.67 4.78
C ASN A 54 -5.66 25.95 5.49
N SER A 55 -5.80 26.01 6.82
CA SER A 55 -5.32 27.14 7.62
C SER A 55 -3.79 27.16 7.79
N ALA A 56 -3.11 26.04 7.52
CA ALA A 56 -1.66 25.97 7.58
C ALA A 56 -1.01 26.95 6.59
N THR A 57 -0.11 27.79 7.10
CA THR A 57 0.54 28.84 6.31
C THR A 57 1.87 28.36 5.73
N THR A 58 2.51 27.40 6.39
CA THR A 58 3.80 26.85 5.98
C THR A 58 3.72 25.35 5.70
N VAL A 59 4.63 24.85 4.86
CA VAL A 59 4.72 23.42 4.56
C VAL A 59 5.06 22.61 5.82
N GLU A 60 5.93 23.13 6.69
CA GLU A 60 6.30 22.45 7.94
C GLU A 60 5.11 22.32 8.89
N GLU A 61 4.31 23.37 9.04
CA GLU A 61 3.07 23.32 9.81
C GLU A 61 2.08 22.31 9.25
N LEU A 62 1.91 22.28 7.92
CA LEU A 62 1.05 21.30 7.26
C LEU A 62 1.53 19.86 7.48
N GLN A 63 2.83 19.62 7.36
CA GLN A 63 3.44 18.30 7.60
C GLN A 63 3.26 17.86 9.06
N ASN A 64 3.38 18.77 10.03
CA ASN A 64 3.14 18.48 11.45
C ASN A 64 1.67 18.17 11.73
N LEU A 65 0.72 18.88 11.12
CA LEU A 65 -0.70 18.58 11.27
C LEU A 65 -1.03 17.20 10.66
N LEU A 66 -0.49 16.91 9.48
CA LEU A 66 -0.66 15.61 8.83
C LEU A 66 -0.03 14.47 9.63
N SER A 67 1.13 14.67 10.24
CA SER A 67 1.78 13.65 11.06
C SER A 67 0.95 13.30 12.29
N THR A 68 0.32 14.28 12.94
CA THR A 68 -0.62 14.03 14.04
C THR A 68 -1.91 13.36 13.54
N PHE A 69 -2.45 13.75 12.39
CA PHE A 69 -3.72 13.18 11.89
C PHE A 69 -3.64 11.72 11.43
N TYR A 70 -2.46 11.28 11.00
CA TYR A 70 -2.24 9.93 10.46
C TYR A 70 -1.30 9.08 11.32
N ASP A 71 -0.99 9.51 12.55
CA ASP A 71 -0.08 8.83 13.48
C ASP A 71 1.31 8.55 12.85
N LEU A 72 1.86 9.53 12.14
CA LEU A 72 3.15 9.49 11.42
C LEU A 72 4.19 10.45 12.04
N GLU A 73 4.18 10.62 13.37
CA GLU A 73 5.09 11.54 14.07
C GLU A 73 6.57 11.17 13.91
N ASP A 74 6.85 9.91 13.59
CA ASP A 74 8.19 9.37 13.32
C ASP A 74 8.74 9.76 11.93
N TYR A 75 8.04 10.58 11.14
CA TYR A 75 8.43 10.93 9.76
C TYR A 75 9.83 11.54 9.61
N LYS A 76 10.40 12.11 10.67
CA LYS A 76 11.78 12.63 10.67
C LYS A 76 12.84 11.52 10.72
N GLU A 77 12.50 10.37 11.28
CA GLU A 77 13.41 9.23 11.49
C GLU A 77 13.10 8.08 10.52
N ASN A 78 11.83 7.91 10.15
CA ASN A 78 11.33 6.84 9.31
C ASN A 78 11.05 7.33 7.89
N LYS A 79 11.85 6.85 6.93
CA LYS A 79 11.73 7.21 5.50
C LYS A 79 10.36 6.87 4.91
N ARG A 80 9.69 5.81 5.39
CA ARG A 80 8.37 5.43 4.89
C ARG A 80 7.32 6.45 5.31
N SER A 81 7.34 6.84 6.59
CA SER A 81 6.47 7.88 7.12
C SER A 81 6.75 9.23 6.45
N ALA A 82 8.03 9.56 6.20
CA ALA A 82 8.43 10.76 5.44
C ALA A 82 7.77 10.82 4.06
N ILE A 83 7.85 9.73 3.29
CA ILE A 83 7.26 9.65 1.95
C ILE A 83 5.74 9.82 1.98
N LEU A 84 5.05 9.24 2.98
CA LEU A 84 3.60 9.39 3.13
C LEU A 84 3.21 10.82 3.47
N ILE A 85 3.96 11.47 4.38
CA ILE A 85 3.74 12.88 4.72
C ILE A 85 3.96 13.79 3.52
N ASP A 86 5.05 13.60 2.76
CA ASP A 86 5.30 14.36 1.54
C ASP A 86 4.17 14.14 0.52
N PHE A 87 3.76 12.90 0.32
CA PHE A 87 2.65 12.56 -0.56
C PHE A 87 1.38 13.32 -0.18
N TYR A 88 0.92 13.21 1.07
CA TYR A 88 -0.27 13.90 1.55
C TYR A 88 -0.17 15.43 1.46
N THR A 89 1.01 15.98 1.76
CA THR A 89 1.30 17.41 1.65
C THR A 89 1.09 17.90 0.22
N TYR A 90 1.66 17.19 -0.76
CA TYR A 90 1.54 17.57 -2.17
C TYR A 90 0.13 17.35 -2.73
N LEU A 91 -0.65 16.39 -2.21
CA LEU A 91 -2.07 16.27 -2.59
C LEU A 91 -2.86 17.53 -2.21
N LEU A 92 -2.67 18.02 -0.99
CA LEU A 92 -3.37 19.22 -0.50
C LEU A 92 -2.88 20.48 -1.20
N GLN A 93 -1.57 20.60 -1.44
CA GLN A 93 -1.01 21.70 -2.21
C GLN A 93 -1.57 21.74 -3.64
N PHE A 94 -1.65 20.58 -4.30
CA PHE A 94 -2.25 20.48 -5.64
C PHE A 94 -3.72 20.90 -5.64
N ALA A 95 -4.51 20.43 -4.66
CA ALA A 95 -5.92 20.80 -4.54
C ALA A 95 -6.09 22.33 -4.35
N LYS A 96 -5.22 22.94 -3.55
CA LYS A 96 -5.19 24.39 -3.31
C LYS A 96 -4.83 25.17 -4.57
N GLU A 97 -3.81 24.74 -5.31
CA GLU A 97 -3.38 25.37 -6.57
C GLU A 97 -4.44 25.30 -7.68
N ASN A 98 -5.29 24.26 -7.64
CA ASN A 98 -6.40 24.08 -8.58
C ASN A 98 -7.75 24.62 -8.05
N CYS A 99 -7.75 25.37 -6.94
CA CYS A 99 -8.94 25.98 -6.35
C CYS A 99 -10.08 24.99 -6.04
N PHE A 100 -9.73 23.79 -5.58
CA PHE A 100 -10.73 22.81 -5.16
C PHE A 100 -11.50 23.33 -3.93
N ASN A 101 -12.81 23.11 -3.90
CA ASN A 101 -13.59 23.32 -2.68
C ASN A 101 -13.31 22.22 -1.64
N ILE A 102 -13.90 22.34 -0.45
CA ILE A 102 -13.62 21.45 0.68
C ILE A 102 -14.05 20.02 0.36
N GLU A 103 -15.21 19.84 -0.27
CA GLU A 103 -15.74 18.54 -0.70
C GLU A 103 -14.84 17.87 -1.74
N GLN A 104 -14.40 18.64 -2.75
CA GLN A 104 -13.49 18.19 -3.81
C GLN A 104 -12.14 17.80 -3.23
N THR A 105 -11.60 18.60 -2.32
CA THR A 105 -10.32 18.32 -1.64
C THR A 105 -10.41 17.02 -0.85
N SER A 106 -11.48 16.84 -0.07
CA SER A 106 -11.70 15.61 0.69
C SER A 106 -11.85 14.37 -0.20
N ALA A 107 -12.65 14.47 -1.27
CA ALA A 107 -12.83 13.37 -2.22
C ALA A 107 -11.52 13.02 -2.94
N PHE A 108 -10.81 14.02 -3.44
CA PHE A 108 -9.53 13.87 -4.13
C PHE A 108 -8.49 13.19 -3.25
N PHE A 109 -8.35 13.68 -2.01
CA PHE A 109 -7.44 13.10 -1.03
C PHE A 109 -7.78 11.63 -0.77
N SER A 110 -9.06 11.32 -0.51
CA SER A 110 -9.51 9.97 -0.19
C SER A 110 -9.29 9.00 -1.36
N ILE A 111 -9.55 9.44 -2.61
CA ILE A 111 -9.29 8.63 -3.81
C ILE A 111 -7.80 8.24 -3.90
N LEU A 112 -6.90 9.21 -3.75
CA LEU A 112 -5.47 8.97 -3.92
C LEU A 112 -4.86 8.21 -2.75
N LYS A 113 -5.32 8.48 -1.52
CA LYS A 113 -4.91 7.69 -0.35
C LYS A 113 -5.33 6.23 -0.50
N GLN A 114 -6.60 5.96 -0.81
CA GLN A 114 -7.09 4.59 -0.99
C GLN A 114 -6.38 3.88 -2.15
N THR A 115 -6.11 4.60 -3.25
CA THR A 115 -5.35 4.05 -4.38
C THR A 115 -3.93 3.69 -3.94
N ASN A 116 -3.25 4.56 -3.21
CA ASN A 116 -1.93 4.28 -2.65
C ASN A 116 -1.95 3.09 -1.67
N ASP A 117 -2.95 3.02 -0.80
CA ASP A 117 -3.11 1.93 0.16
C ASP A 117 -3.31 0.58 -0.55
N ILE A 118 -4.10 0.53 -1.62
CA ILE A 118 -4.27 -0.66 -2.47
C ILE A 118 -2.94 -1.01 -3.16
N CYS A 119 -2.28 -0.05 -3.81
CA CYS A 119 -1.00 -0.30 -4.47
C CYS A 119 0.07 -0.82 -3.50
N ILE A 120 0.17 -0.25 -2.29
CA ILE A 120 1.10 -0.70 -1.26
C ILE A 120 0.68 -2.06 -0.68
N GLY A 121 -0.62 -2.26 -0.45
CA GLY A 121 -1.19 -3.52 0.01
C GLY A 121 -0.94 -4.67 -0.97
N ASP A 122 -1.09 -4.42 -2.26
CA ASP A 122 -0.75 -5.36 -3.34
C ASP A 122 0.76 -5.54 -3.54
N THR A 123 1.56 -4.50 -3.23
CA THR A 123 3.04 -4.58 -3.25
C THR A 123 3.59 -5.32 -2.04
N ARG A 124 2.81 -5.43 -0.96
CA ARG A 124 3.05 -6.49 0.02
C ARG A 124 2.79 -7.77 -0.73
N PHE A 125 3.85 -8.48 -1.09
CA PHE A 125 3.81 -9.86 -1.57
C PHE A 125 3.22 -10.78 -0.47
N GLU A 126 1.98 -10.56 -0.05
CA GLU A 126 1.10 -11.56 0.52
C GLU A 126 0.79 -12.52 -0.63
N ASN A 127 1.79 -13.39 -0.89
CA ASN A 127 1.76 -14.69 -1.58
C ASN A 127 3.17 -15.17 -2.01
N GLY A 128 4.26 -14.63 -1.44
CA GLY A 128 5.59 -15.22 -1.61
C GLY A 128 5.93 -16.36 -0.64
N LEU A 129 5.23 -16.47 0.50
CA LEU A 129 5.60 -17.42 1.57
C LEU A 129 4.42 -18.14 2.24
N GLN A 130 3.17 -17.95 1.81
CA GLN A 130 2.04 -18.69 2.40
C GLN A 130 1.93 -20.15 1.92
N TRP A 131 2.58 -20.51 0.81
CA TRP A 131 2.52 -21.87 0.24
C TRP A 131 3.33 -22.94 0.99
N TYR A 132 4.08 -22.58 2.04
CA TYR A 132 4.82 -23.57 2.84
C TYR A 132 4.12 -23.96 4.15
N ALA A 133 3.05 -23.26 4.56
CA ALA A 133 2.42 -23.49 5.86
C ALA A 133 1.16 -24.36 5.82
N SER A 134 0.58 -24.63 4.64
CA SER A 134 -0.65 -25.41 4.51
C SER A 134 -0.45 -26.91 4.26
N ASP A 135 0.75 -27.35 3.88
CA ASP A 135 1.00 -28.76 3.50
C ASP A 135 1.87 -29.54 4.50
N SER A 136 2.14 -29.00 5.70
CA SER A 136 2.86 -29.72 6.76
C SER A 136 1.94 -30.26 7.87
N SER A 137 0.77 -30.76 7.47
CA SER A 137 -0.02 -31.64 8.32
C SER A 137 -0.70 -32.69 7.45
N TYR A 138 0.02 -33.77 7.15
CA TYR A 138 -0.38 -35.17 7.38
C TYR A 138 0.80 -36.10 7.02
#